data_AF-A0A9E2NQW1-F1
#
_entry.id   AF-A0A9E2NQW1-F1
#
_cell.length_a   1.000
_cell.length_b   1.000
_cell.length_c   1.000
_cell.angle_alpha   90.00
_cell.angle_beta   90.00
_cell.angle_gamma   90.00
#
_symmetry.space_group_name_H-M   'P 1'
#
loop_
_entity.id
_entity.type
_entity.pdbx_description
1 polymer ?
#
loop_
_entity_poly.entity_id
_entity_poly.type
_entity_poly.pdbx_seq_one_letter_code
_entity_poly.pdbx_strand_id
1 'polypeptide(L)'
;MEDREAALLFSALCYEQGHARRTQHILKVYALAQMLARRAALPEEECRVLQAAAILHDIPIRLCKEKYDGDASQPRQQQEAPGLVERFLREAGYPDSFLPRVLELVIHHHAYESRSGRLMQLLMEADLIVNCYEAEPGGETLKQIKAVFETPEGKELFSLWRRGAGKERYEETEHYPDAH
;
A
#
# COMPACT_ATOMS: atom_id res chain seq x y z
N MET A 1 4.44 -14.24 -22.73
CA MET A 1 5.20 -13.74 -21.56
C MET A 1 4.20 -13.72 -20.43
N GLU A 2 4.43 -14.52 -19.39
CA GLU A 2 3.49 -14.61 -18.27
C GLU A 2 3.45 -13.26 -17.54
N ASP A 3 2.24 -12.74 -17.31
CA ASP A 3 2.06 -11.46 -16.63
C ASP A 3 2.29 -11.66 -15.12
N ARG A 4 3.55 -11.47 -14.71
CA ARG A 4 4.01 -11.68 -13.33
C ARG A 4 3.28 -10.77 -12.34
N GLU A 5 2.94 -9.55 -12.76
CA GLU A 5 2.23 -8.58 -11.92
C GLU A 5 0.80 -9.06 -11.64
N ALA A 6 0.08 -9.48 -12.69
CA ALA A 6 -1.25 -10.06 -12.53
C ALA A 6 -1.22 -11.35 -11.68
N ALA A 7 -0.23 -12.21 -11.88
CA ALA A 7 -0.05 -13.43 -11.08
C ALA A 7 0.22 -13.13 -9.59
N LEU A 8 1.07 -12.14 -9.31
CA LEU A 8 1.37 -11.71 -7.94
C LEU A 8 0.15 -11.13 -7.25
N LEU A 9 -0.55 -10.21 -7.91
CA LEU A 9 -1.77 -9.60 -7.38
C LEU A 9 -2.83 -10.68 -7.12
N PHE A 10 -3.08 -11.57 -8.08
CA PHE A 10 -4.03 -12.66 -7.90
C PHE A 10 -3.68 -13.55 -6.70
N SER A 11 -2.43 -13.97 -6.56
CA SER A 11 -1.97 -14.79 -5.44
C SER A 11 -2.16 -14.08 -4.10
N ALA A 12 -1.80 -12.79 -4.02
CA ALA A 12 -2.00 -11.96 -2.82
C ALA A 12 -3.48 -11.85 -2.43
N LEU A 13 -4.38 -11.61 -3.39
CA LEU A 13 -5.82 -11.51 -3.11
C LEU A 13 -6.43 -12.86 -2.70
N CYS A 14 -5.98 -13.97 -3.31
CA CYS A 14 -6.37 -15.32 -2.88
C CYS A 14 -5.88 -15.61 -1.46
N TYR A 15 -4.68 -15.17 -1.11
CA TYR A 15 -4.14 -15.27 0.24
C TYR A 15 -4.97 -14.49 1.25
N GLU A 16 -5.66 -13.43 0.87
CA GLU A 16 -6.53 -12.71 1.79
C GLU A 16 -7.85 -13.42 2.13
N GLN A 17 -8.15 -14.55 1.48
CA GLN A 17 -9.32 -15.40 1.74
C GLN A 17 -10.65 -14.62 1.77
N GLY A 18 -10.79 -13.61 0.90
CA GLY A 18 -12.00 -12.80 0.81
C GLY A 18 -12.17 -11.78 1.94
N HIS A 19 -11.13 -11.53 2.75
CA HIS A 19 -11.18 -10.49 3.77
C HIS A 19 -11.30 -9.10 3.13
N ALA A 20 -12.52 -8.56 3.11
CA ALA A 20 -12.90 -7.38 2.32
C ALA A 20 -11.94 -6.19 2.49
N ARG A 21 -11.67 -5.77 3.75
CA ARG A 21 -10.83 -4.60 4.01
C ARG A 21 -9.42 -4.75 3.45
N ARG A 22 -8.69 -5.82 3.80
CA ARG A 22 -7.32 -6.07 3.30
C ARG A 22 -7.27 -6.25 1.78
N THR A 23 -8.23 -6.97 1.21
CA THR A 23 -8.36 -7.15 -0.25
C THR A 23 -8.53 -5.80 -0.97
N GLN A 24 -9.44 -4.97 -0.49
CA GLN A 24 -9.71 -3.65 -1.08
C GLN A 24 -8.55 -2.69 -0.87
N HIS A 25 -7.93 -2.70 0.31
CA HIS A 25 -6.79 -1.87 0.64
C HIS A 25 -5.63 -2.13 -0.33
N ILE A 26 -5.25 -3.40 -0.52
CA ILE A 26 -4.22 -3.81 -1.50
C ILE A 26 -4.53 -3.25 -2.89
N LEU A 27 -5.75 -3.42 -3.39
CA LEU A 27 -6.15 -2.95 -4.72
C LEU A 27 -6.04 -1.43 -4.87
N LYS A 28 -6.49 -0.67 -3.86
CA LYS A 28 -6.43 0.80 -3.87
C LYS A 28 -5.00 1.30 -3.83
N VAL A 29 -4.17 0.77 -2.92
CA VAL A 29 -2.76 1.16 -2.78
C VAL A 29 -1.98 0.79 -4.04
N TYR A 30 -2.18 -0.42 -4.57
CA TYR A 30 -1.58 -0.86 -5.82
C TYR A 30 -1.90 0.07 -7.00
N ALA A 31 -3.19 0.37 -7.22
CA ALA A 31 -3.61 1.25 -8.30
C ALA A 31 -3.04 2.67 -8.15
N LEU A 32 -3.05 3.20 -6.93
CA LEU A 32 -2.53 4.54 -6.65
C LEU A 32 -1.00 4.60 -6.83
N ALA A 33 -0.27 3.63 -6.30
CA ALA A 33 1.18 3.52 -6.47
C ALA A 33 1.58 3.40 -7.94
N GLN A 34 0.83 2.62 -8.74
CA GLN A 34 1.03 2.53 -10.19
C GLN A 34 0.85 3.89 -10.89
N MET A 35 -0.18 4.65 -10.52
CA MET A 35 -0.43 5.98 -11.06
C MET A 35 0.69 6.95 -10.70
N LEU A 36 1.08 6.99 -9.43
CA LEU A 36 2.16 7.84 -8.93
C LEU A 36 3.51 7.52 -9.60
N ALA A 37 3.82 6.24 -9.80
CA ALA A 37 5.02 5.79 -10.51
C ALA A 37 5.09 6.37 -11.93
N ARG A 38 3.97 6.31 -12.67
CA ARG A 38 3.87 6.84 -14.04
C ARG A 38 3.98 8.35 -14.08
N ARG A 39 3.32 9.05 -13.16
CA ARG A 39 3.41 10.51 -13.00
C ARG A 39 4.84 10.97 -12.71
N ALA A 40 5.55 10.19 -11.91
CA ALA A 40 6.95 10.43 -11.58
C ALA A 40 7.91 10.01 -12.73
N ALA A 41 7.41 9.40 -13.80
CA ALA A 41 8.23 8.86 -14.90
C ALA A 41 9.35 7.93 -14.39
N LEU A 42 9.01 7.02 -13.48
CA LEU A 42 9.95 6.01 -13.02
C LEU A 42 10.38 5.09 -14.18
N PRO A 43 11.64 4.61 -14.16
CA PRO A 43 12.06 3.51 -15.03
C PRO A 43 11.14 2.29 -14.86
N GLU A 44 10.93 1.52 -15.92
CA GLU A 44 10.02 0.36 -15.93
C GLU A 44 10.35 -0.67 -14.83
N GLU A 45 11.63 -0.90 -14.56
CA GLU A 45 12.05 -1.80 -13.48
C GLU A 45 11.67 -1.25 -12.09
N GLU A 46 11.83 0.05 -11.87
CA GLU A 46 11.44 0.73 -10.64
C GLU A 46 9.92 0.73 -10.44
N CYS A 47 9.13 0.92 -11.51
CA CYS A 47 7.68 0.74 -11.48
C CYS A 47 7.33 -0.66 -10.97
N ARG A 48 7.93 -1.71 -11.55
CA ARG A 48 7.64 -3.10 -11.18
C ARG A 48 8.01 -3.42 -9.73
N VAL A 49 9.09 -2.84 -9.21
CA VAL A 49 9.46 -2.97 -7.79
C VAL A 49 8.42 -2.30 -6.89
N LEU A 50 8.03 -1.07 -7.20
CA LEU A 50 7.04 -0.33 -6.41
C LEU A 50 5.67 -1.02 -6.45
N GLN A 51 5.24 -1.52 -7.60
CA GLN A 51 3.99 -2.25 -7.77
C GLN A 51 3.98 -3.56 -6.97
N ALA A 52 5.06 -4.35 -7.03
CA ALA A 52 5.18 -5.56 -6.24
C ALA A 52 5.18 -5.26 -4.73
N ALA A 53 5.88 -4.21 -4.29
CA ALA A 53 5.84 -3.77 -2.90
C ALA A 53 4.45 -3.31 -2.48
N ALA A 54 3.74 -2.53 -3.31
CA ALA A 54 2.37 -2.09 -3.03
C ALA A 54 1.39 -3.27 -2.91
N ILE A 55 1.58 -4.35 -3.68
CA ILE A 55 0.77 -5.57 -3.54
C ILE A 55 1.05 -6.28 -2.21
N LEU A 56 2.31 -6.26 -1.75
CA LEU A 56 2.77 -7.09 -0.64
C LEU A 56 2.94 -6.37 0.71
N HIS A 57 2.83 -5.04 0.76
CA HIS A 57 3.21 -4.23 1.92
C HIS A 57 2.56 -4.68 3.24
N ASP A 58 1.28 -5.05 3.19
CA ASP A 58 0.48 -5.46 4.35
C ASP A 58 0.19 -6.97 4.44
N ILE A 59 0.71 -7.77 3.50
CA ILE A 59 0.51 -9.22 3.48
C ILE A 59 0.92 -9.93 4.78
N PRO A 60 1.98 -9.52 5.49
CA PRO A 60 2.33 -10.12 6.78
C PRO A 60 1.23 -10.02 7.84
N ILE A 61 0.32 -9.04 7.77
CA ILE A 61 -0.73 -8.81 8.76
C ILE A 61 -1.55 -10.08 9.01
N ARG A 62 -1.97 -10.77 7.95
CA ARG A 62 -2.81 -11.97 8.08
C ARG A 62 -2.07 -13.06 8.85
N LEU A 63 -0.84 -13.39 8.43
CA LEU A 63 -0.03 -14.40 9.11
C LEU A 63 0.22 -14.03 10.57
N CYS A 64 0.55 -12.77 10.85
CA CYS A 64 0.80 -12.33 12.22
C CYS A 64 -0.46 -12.47 13.09
N LYS A 65 -1.64 -12.08 12.58
CA LYS A 65 -2.91 -12.26 13.31
C LYS A 65 -3.21 -13.72 13.61
N GLU A 66 -2.91 -14.62 12.69
CA GLU A 66 -3.12 -16.07 12.87
C GLU A 66 -2.09 -16.70 13.82
N LYS A 67 -0.83 -16.26 13.74
CA LYS A 67 0.31 -16.85 14.47
C LYS A 67 0.49 -16.32 15.89
N TYR A 68 0.07 -15.09 16.15
CA TYR A 68 0.34 -14.37 17.41
C TYR A 68 -0.94 -13.91 18.11
N ASP A 69 -2.01 -14.71 18.07
CA ASP A 69 -3.27 -14.44 18.79
C ASP A 69 -3.85 -13.03 18.49
N GLY A 70 -3.79 -12.62 17.22
CA GLY A 70 -4.27 -11.32 16.76
C GLY A 70 -3.24 -10.18 16.79
N ASP A 71 -2.04 -10.38 17.33
CA ASP A 71 -0.95 -9.38 17.31
C ASP A 71 -0.28 -9.29 15.93
N ALA A 72 -0.57 -8.21 15.22
CA ALA A 72 0.10 -7.82 13.98
C ALA A 72 0.87 -6.50 14.16
N SER A 73 1.53 -6.31 15.28
CA SER A 73 2.45 -5.19 15.49
C SER A 73 3.58 -5.15 14.46
N GLN A 74 4.13 -3.97 14.20
CA GLN A 74 5.20 -3.79 13.21
C GLN A 74 6.39 -4.74 13.41
N PRO A 75 6.90 -4.99 14.64
CA PRO A 75 8.00 -5.95 14.82
C PRO A 75 7.65 -7.37 14.38
N ARG A 76 6.39 -7.80 14.59
CA ARG A 76 5.91 -9.12 14.13
C ARG A 76 5.84 -9.19 12.61
N GLN A 77 5.30 -8.14 11.99
CA GLN A 77 5.23 -8.06 10.53
C GLN A 77 6.62 -8.07 9.91
N GLN A 78 7.57 -7.30 10.44
CA GLN A 78 8.96 -7.28 9.98
C GLN A 78 9.65 -8.63 10.15
N GLN A 79 9.33 -9.38 11.20
CA GLN A 79 9.84 -10.73 11.41
C GLN A 79 9.34 -11.72 10.34
N GLU A 80 8.07 -11.63 9.94
CA GLU A 80 7.45 -12.60 9.03
C GLU A 80 7.53 -12.18 7.55
N ALA A 81 7.74 -10.91 7.26
CA ALA A 81 7.81 -10.36 5.90
C ALA A 81 8.82 -11.07 4.98
N PRO A 82 10.07 -11.38 5.38
CA PRO A 82 11.06 -11.98 4.48
C PRO A 82 10.58 -13.27 3.83
N GLY A 83 10.05 -14.19 4.64
CA GLY A 83 9.60 -15.49 4.14
C GLY A 83 8.35 -15.40 3.26
N LEU A 84 7.43 -14.49 3.57
CA LEU A 84 6.24 -14.27 2.74
C LEU A 84 6.59 -13.59 1.42
N VAL A 85 7.35 -12.50 1.45
CA VAL A 85 7.73 -11.75 0.24
C VAL A 85 8.53 -12.62 -0.72
N GLU A 86 9.51 -13.38 -0.23
CA GLU A 86 10.27 -14.34 -1.04
C GLU A 86 9.34 -15.36 -1.72
N ARG A 87 8.43 -15.96 -0.95
CA ARG A 87 7.49 -16.94 -1.47
C ARG A 87 6.63 -16.36 -2.59
N PHE A 88 5.99 -15.21 -2.36
CA PHE A 88 5.09 -14.60 -3.34
C PHE A 88 5.80 -14.19 -4.63
N LEU A 89 6.98 -13.57 -4.52
CA LEU A 89 7.77 -13.17 -5.68
C LEU A 89 8.22 -14.38 -6.50
N ARG A 90 8.68 -15.44 -5.83
CA ARG A 90 9.13 -16.66 -6.49
C ARG A 90 7.98 -17.41 -7.18
N GLU A 91 6.84 -17.55 -6.51
CA GLU A 91 5.64 -18.18 -7.08
C GLU A 91 5.12 -17.40 -8.30
N ALA A 92 5.20 -16.07 -8.29
CA ALA A 92 4.82 -15.22 -9.42
C ALA A 92 5.92 -15.10 -10.51
N GLY A 93 7.06 -15.78 -10.34
CA GLY A 93 8.14 -15.84 -11.34
C GLY A 93 8.97 -14.55 -11.45
N TYR A 94 9.06 -13.74 -10.39
CA TYR A 94 9.95 -12.59 -10.34
C TYR A 94 11.42 -13.04 -10.25
N PRO A 95 12.36 -12.30 -10.85
CA PRO A 95 13.79 -12.54 -10.65
C PRO A 95 14.22 -12.29 -9.21
N ASP A 96 15.20 -13.06 -8.71
CA ASP A 96 15.72 -12.92 -7.34
C ASP A 96 16.25 -11.50 -7.04
N SER A 97 16.63 -10.73 -8.05
CA SER A 97 17.06 -9.33 -7.89
C SER A 97 15.96 -8.40 -7.36
N PHE A 98 14.68 -8.79 -7.47
CA PHE A 98 13.56 -8.01 -6.94
C PHE A 98 13.41 -8.15 -5.43
N LEU A 99 13.73 -9.34 -4.88
CA LEU A 99 13.50 -9.66 -3.47
C LEU A 99 14.07 -8.60 -2.51
N PRO A 100 15.37 -8.25 -2.53
CA PRO A 100 15.90 -7.27 -1.58
C PRO A 100 15.25 -5.89 -1.73
N ARG A 101 14.91 -5.49 -2.96
CA ARG A 101 14.33 -4.17 -3.24
C ARG A 101 12.87 -4.07 -2.78
N VAL A 102 12.08 -5.13 -3.01
CA VAL A 102 10.68 -5.20 -2.57
C VAL A 102 10.61 -5.36 -1.05
N LEU A 103 11.46 -6.22 -0.47
CA LEU A 103 11.47 -6.47 0.96
C LEU A 103 11.84 -5.22 1.76
N GLU A 104 12.80 -4.42 1.29
CA GLU A 104 13.15 -3.12 1.88
C GLU A 104 11.90 -2.23 2.01
N LEU A 105 11.11 -2.13 0.94
CA LEU A 105 9.87 -1.34 0.92
C LEU A 105 8.83 -1.90 1.90
N VAL A 106 8.59 -3.21 1.87
CA VAL A 106 7.60 -3.88 2.74
C VAL A 106 7.94 -3.69 4.23
N ILE A 107 9.20 -3.83 4.63
CA ILE A 107 9.59 -3.75 6.06
C ILE A 107 9.59 -2.31 6.60
N HIS A 108 9.83 -1.31 5.75
CA HIS A 108 10.14 0.05 6.18
C HIS A 108 9.13 1.13 5.74
N HIS A 109 8.03 0.79 5.06
CA HIS A 109 7.03 1.76 4.63
C HIS A 109 6.25 2.49 5.75
N HIS A 110 6.44 2.11 7.02
CA HIS A 110 5.94 2.90 8.17
C HIS A 110 7.02 3.72 8.88
N ALA A 111 8.26 3.75 8.37
CA ALA A 111 9.39 4.47 8.96
C ALA A 111 9.44 5.94 8.50
N TYR A 112 8.39 6.70 8.84
CA TYR A 112 8.13 8.07 8.37
C TYR A 112 9.18 9.13 8.76
N GLU A 113 10.06 8.84 9.72
CA GLU A 113 11.08 9.77 10.21
C GLU A 113 12.40 9.68 9.44
N SER A 114 12.56 8.67 8.57
CA SER A 114 13.77 8.44 7.81
C SER A 114 13.69 9.04 6.41
N ARG A 115 14.76 9.71 5.96
CA ARG A 115 14.85 10.21 4.59
C ARG A 115 14.80 9.02 3.65
N SER A 116 13.67 8.87 2.96
CA SER A 116 13.35 7.66 2.22
C SER A 116 13.76 7.77 0.76
N GLY A 117 14.12 6.64 0.14
CA GLY A 117 14.36 6.59 -1.30
C GLY A 117 13.07 6.88 -2.08
N ARG A 118 13.18 7.25 -3.35
CA ARG A 118 12.03 7.65 -4.18
C ARG A 118 10.89 6.63 -4.19
N LEU A 119 11.20 5.33 -4.28
CA LEU A 119 10.18 4.28 -4.27
C LEU A 119 9.45 4.20 -2.92
N MET A 120 10.20 4.31 -1.82
CA MET A 120 9.63 4.32 -0.48
C MET A 120 8.68 5.50 -0.31
N GLN A 121 9.11 6.70 -0.73
CA GLN A 121 8.30 7.90 -0.68
C GLN A 121 6.94 7.71 -1.38
N LEU A 122 6.95 7.14 -2.58
CA LEU A 122 5.70 6.91 -3.34
C LEU A 122 4.82 5.82 -2.70
N LEU A 123 5.41 4.77 -2.13
CA LEU A 123 4.64 3.73 -1.43
C LEU A 123 3.97 4.29 -0.17
N MET A 124 4.71 5.03 0.66
CA MET A 124 4.19 5.66 1.87
C MET A 124 3.06 6.64 1.55
N GLU A 125 3.22 7.47 0.51
CA GLU A 125 2.17 8.39 0.10
C GLU A 125 0.93 7.66 -0.44
N ALA A 126 1.10 6.59 -1.21
CA ALA A 126 -0.02 5.79 -1.70
C ALA A 126 -0.81 5.15 -0.53
N ASP A 127 -0.11 4.48 0.37
CA ASP A 127 -0.71 3.84 1.56
C ASP A 127 -1.42 4.88 2.44
N LEU A 128 -0.75 5.99 2.78
CA LEU A 128 -1.32 7.01 3.65
C LEU A 128 -2.55 7.70 3.06
N ILE A 129 -2.59 7.96 1.74
CA ILE A 129 -3.79 8.53 1.11
C ILE A 129 -4.96 7.55 1.23
N VAL A 130 -4.74 6.26 0.92
CA VAL A 130 -5.79 5.25 1.04
C VAL A 130 -6.26 5.15 2.49
N ASN A 131 -5.33 5.10 3.45
CA ASN A 131 -5.65 5.08 4.88
C ASN A 131 -6.49 6.29 5.30
N CYS A 132 -6.20 7.50 4.80
CA CYS A 132 -6.99 8.69 5.09
C CYS A 132 -8.45 8.59 4.61
N TYR A 133 -8.70 7.88 3.49
CA TYR A 133 -10.06 7.62 2.99
C TYR A 133 -10.75 6.44 3.69
N GLU A 134 -9.99 5.45 4.18
CA GLU A 134 -10.54 4.30 4.89
C GLU A 134 -10.84 4.58 6.36
N ALA A 135 -10.11 5.50 6.98
CA ALA A 135 -10.35 5.97 8.34
C ALA A 135 -9.81 7.40 8.52
N GLU A 136 -10.68 8.33 8.94
CA GLU A 136 -10.25 9.71 9.20
C GLU A 136 -9.23 9.75 10.36
N PRO A 137 -8.02 10.30 10.14
CA PRO A 137 -7.01 10.36 11.18
C PRO A 137 -7.36 11.40 12.24
N GLY A 138 -7.03 11.10 13.50
CA GLY A 138 -7.14 12.06 14.60
C GLY A 138 -6.25 13.30 14.42
N GLY A 139 -6.56 14.39 15.14
CA GLY A 139 -5.94 15.70 14.93
C GLY A 139 -4.41 15.75 15.14
N GLU A 140 -3.86 15.00 16.09
CA GLU A 140 -2.41 14.90 16.30
C GLU A 140 -1.73 14.09 15.19
N THR A 141 -2.31 12.95 14.83
CA THR A 141 -1.86 12.06 13.74
C THR A 141 -1.84 12.80 12.39
N LEU A 142 -2.79 13.70 12.14
CA LEU A 142 -2.87 14.47 10.91
C LEU A 142 -1.61 15.33 10.65
N LYS A 143 -0.96 15.85 11.70
CA LYS A 143 0.28 16.63 11.54
C LYS A 143 1.44 15.75 11.08
N GLN A 144 1.55 14.54 11.63
CA GLN A 144 2.57 13.56 11.27
C GLN A 144 2.36 13.08 9.83
N ILE A 145 1.12 12.69 9.49
CA ILE A 145 0.75 12.27 8.12
C ILE A 145 1.08 13.37 7.10
N LYS A 146 0.74 14.62 7.39
CA LYS A 146 1.05 15.75 6.49
C LYS A 146 2.54 15.87 6.18
N ALA A 147 3.41 15.58 7.15
CA ALA A 147 4.86 15.68 6.99
C ALA A 147 5.42 14.61 6.05
N VAL A 148 4.73 13.49 5.88
CA VAL A 148 5.14 12.41 4.97
C VAL A 148 4.96 12.79 3.51
N PHE A 149 3.97 13.63 3.17
CA PHE A 149 3.73 14.02 1.77
C PHE A 149 4.78 14.98 1.25
N GLU A 150 5.67 14.49 0.39
CA GLU A 150 6.77 15.24 -0.21
C GLU A 150 6.59 15.49 -1.70
N THR A 151 6.02 14.53 -2.45
CA THR A 151 5.86 14.67 -3.90
C THR A 151 4.78 15.68 -4.26
N PRO A 152 4.86 16.32 -5.44
CA PRO A 152 3.80 17.23 -5.91
C PRO A 152 2.43 16.53 -5.94
N GLU A 153 2.35 15.34 -6.53
CA GLU A 153 1.13 14.55 -6.64
C GLU A 153 0.58 14.14 -5.27
N GLY A 154 1.43 13.64 -4.37
CA GLY A 154 1.01 13.25 -3.02
C GLY A 154 0.46 14.43 -2.22
N LYS A 155 1.12 15.60 -2.28
CA LYS A 155 0.65 16.84 -1.65
C LYS A 155 -0.68 17.31 -2.22
N GLU A 156 -0.87 17.21 -3.53
CA GLU A 156 -2.11 17.59 -4.20
C GLU A 156 -3.27 16.68 -3.77
N LEU A 157 -3.08 15.36 -3.81
CA LEU A 157 -4.09 14.39 -3.37
C LEU A 157 -4.43 14.57 -1.89
N PHE A 158 -3.44 14.75 -1.02
CA PHE A 158 -3.68 15.02 0.40
C PHE A 158 -4.47 16.32 0.61
N SER A 159 -4.16 17.37 -0.15
CA SER A 159 -4.92 18.63 -0.12
C SER A 159 -6.37 18.47 -0.60
N LEU A 160 -6.60 17.66 -1.63
CA LEU A 160 -7.94 17.32 -2.12
C LEU A 160 -8.73 16.57 -1.06
N TRP A 161 -8.17 15.50 -0.49
CA TRP A 161 -8.80 14.75 0.59
C TRP A 161 -9.18 15.65 1.76
N ARG A 162 -8.26 16.52 2.23
CA ARG A 162 -8.55 17.47 3.33
C ARG A 162 -9.69 18.44 3.01
N ARG A 163 -9.82 18.87 1.76
CA ARG A 163 -10.93 19.74 1.33
C ARG A 163 -12.24 18.97 1.22
N GLY A 164 -12.21 17.71 0.80
CA GLY A 164 -13.37 16.81 0.70
C GLY A 164 -13.91 16.39 2.06
N ALA A 165 -13.04 15.99 3.00
CA ALA A 165 -13.42 15.63 4.37
C ALA A 165 -14.13 16.78 5.12
N GLY A 166 -13.85 18.03 4.75
CA GLY A 166 -14.57 19.20 5.27
C GLY A 166 -15.98 19.38 4.68
N LYS A 167 -16.28 18.80 3.51
CA LYS A 167 -17.54 18.94 2.75
C LYS A 167 -18.52 17.79 2.96
N GLU A 168 -18.06 16.57 3.26
CA GLU A 168 -18.93 15.42 3.57
C GLU A 168 -19.79 15.61 4.83
N ARG A 169 -19.61 16.71 5.58
CA ARG A 169 -20.58 17.17 6.60
C ARG A 169 -21.91 17.67 6.02
N TYR A 170 -22.08 17.76 4.70
CA TYR A 170 -23.26 18.37 4.07
C TYR A 170 -23.97 17.55 2.98
N GLU A 171 -23.43 16.44 2.47
CA GLU A 171 -24.05 15.70 1.36
C GLU A 171 -23.91 14.18 1.52
N GLU A 172 -24.63 13.58 2.47
CA GLU A 172 -25.04 12.17 2.36
C GLU A 172 -26.38 12.13 1.61
N THR A 173 -26.35 11.86 0.30
CA THR A 173 -27.41 11.16 -0.46
C THR A 173 -27.02 11.03 -1.94
N GLU A 174 -25.87 10.39 -2.24
CA GLU A 174 -25.74 9.75 -3.56
C GLU A 174 -26.08 8.27 -3.41
N HIS A 175 -27.38 7.99 -3.56
CA HIS A 175 -27.91 6.65 -3.69
C HIS A 175 -27.43 6.08 -5.02
N TYR A 176 -26.36 5.28 -4.97
CA TYR A 176 -25.99 4.43 -6.10
C TYR A 176 -27.11 3.37 -6.24
N PRO A 177 -27.87 3.33 -7.35
CA PRO A 177 -28.83 2.27 -7.56
C PRO A 177 -28.09 0.93 -7.57
N ASP A 178 -28.61 -0.04 -6.81
CA ASP A 178 -28.01 -1.35 -6.58
C ASP A 178 -27.44 -1.95 -7.87
N ALA A 179 -26.12 -2.12 -7.92
CA ALA A 179 -25.48 -2.94 -8.93
C ALA A 179 -25.81 -4.41 -8.62
N HIS A 180 -26.61 -5.00 -9.50
CA HIS A 180 -27.11 -6.38 -9.47
C HIS A 180 -26.01 -7.44 -9.29
#